data_AF-A0A7K2TGT9-F1
#
_entry.id   AF-A0A7K2TGT9-F1
#
_cell.length_a   1.000
_cell.length_b   1.000
_cell.length_c   1.000
_cell.angle_alpha   90.00
_cell.angle_beta   90.00
_cell.angle_gamma   90.00
#
_symmetry.space_group_name_H-M   'P 1'
#
loop_
_entity.id
_entity.type
_entity.pdbx_description
1 polymer ?
#
loop_
_entity_poly.entity_id
_entity_poly.type
_entity_poly.pdbx_seq_one_letter_code
_entity_poly.pdbx_strand_id
1 'polypeptide(L)'
;MSTGNPEASAAVGAYRALVPAGLRRRIAHRIPLRLRMVAKAVLRRLHVFSLASRLLRGARARRRWPHLFREGERLAALAGHGDRIALVRPTVSPLGLREANLELVVTALEEAGVDYFALRGESDFRSCLAVAESDRDRVSRALGRCAALSPVYLRACRGENVQGRTALAGSRRGGHLARHAAVLRIGMVWSDPGGSLVLGLEHSCDIEFWQPRDGRLVAPRPNRVMEDIAPGEARVTAPISRLTGFAALHTRRTRSVRTVEACAAPLPEDVRFPVDVVYTWVDGNDPDWQRRRGAFGGGYHAEAANAARYISRDELRYSLRALEQNAPWVRHVYLVTDRQRPAWLNDGHPRLTVVDHSEIFADPSSLPTFNSHAIESRLHHIEGLSEHFLYLNDDMFLGRPVTPQDFFLSNGMTRTFFSPSQVPRWGPSHVDRPVDAAGKNNRRLLQENFGSVIVQKLRHAPYALRRSVLQEIEERFPEAHRQTAHSRFRSPTDISIPSSLYHYYAYFTGRAVPSNIRFAYLDLARPEVQRRLGILLARRDRQAFCINDTLSDGQDVARQTAMLGRFLKAYYPVPSPFERKEAEVR
;
A
#
# COMPACT_ATOMS: atom_id res chain seq x y z
N MET A 1 -2.87 -26.73 7.59
CA MET A 1 -3.52 -26.35 6.31
C MET A 1 -2.51 -26.53 5.18
N SER A 2 -2.87 -27.34 4.17
CA SER A 2 -1.97 -27.95 3.19
C SER A 2 -1.20 -26.96 2.31
N THR A 3 0.11 -27.20 2.21
CA THR A 3 1.08 -26.61 1.29
C THR A 3 0.67 -26.87 -0.17
N GLY A 4 0.05 -25.87 -0.80
CA GLY A 4 -0.22 -25.89 -2.23
C GLY A 4 1.05 -25.60 -3.03
N ASN A 5 1.50 -26.59 -3.80
CA ASN A 5 2.56 -26.47 -4.81
C ASN A 5 2.22 -25.34 -5.83
N PRO A 6 3.10 -24.33 -6.03
CA PRO A 6 2.84 -23.14 -6.87
C PRO A 6 2.89 -23.40 -8.39
N GLU A 7 3.29 -24.59 -8.85
CA GLU A 7 3.23 -24.96 -10.28
C GLU A 7 1.86 -25.47 -10.76
N ALA A 8 0.83 -25.40 -9.92
CA ALA A 8 -0.48 -25.95 -10.23
C ALA A 8 -1.25 -25.02 -11.21
N SER A 9 -1.47 -25.45 -12.47
CA SER A 9 -2.23 -24.64 -13.44
C SER A 9 -3.68 -24.39 -12.98
N ALA A 10 -4.36 -23.44 -13.64
CA ALA A 10 -5.75 -23.07 -13.38
C ALA A 10 -6.73 -24.28 -13.31
N ALA A 11 -6.45 -25.36 -14.06
CA ALA A 11 -7.23 -26.61 -14.00
C ALA A 11 -7.08 -27.34 -12.65
N VAL A 12 -5.88 -27.30 -12.06
CA VAL A 12 -5.60 -27.87 -10.73
C VAL A 12 -6.22 -27.01 -9.62
N GLY A 13 -6.32 -25.70 -9.84
CA GLY A 13 -7.08 -24.78 -8.98
C GLY A 13 -8.57 -25.09 -8.96
N ALA A 14 -9.19 -25.28 -10.14
CA ALA A 14 -10.60 -25.68 -10.28
C ALA A 14 -10.87 -27.08 -9.69
N TYR A 15 -9.98 -28.04 -9.92
CA TYR A 15 -10.06 -29.38 -9.32
C TYR A 15 -9.97 -29.36 -7.79
N ARG A 16 -9.13 -28.48 -7.20
CA ARG A 16 -9.01 -28.32 -5.74
C ARG A 16 -10.22 -27.62 -5.12
N ALA A 17 -10.95 -26.82 -5.90
CA ALA A 17 -12.19 -26.16 -5.48
C ALA A 17 -13.39 -27.12 -5.54
N LEU A 18 -13.43 -28.02 -6.53
CA LEU A 18 -14.52 -28.99 -6.70
C LEU A 18 -14.36 -30.28 -5.88
N VAL A 19 -13.12 -30.66 -5.49
CA VAL A 19 -12.86 -31.94 -4.81
C VAL A 19 -12.36 -31.73 -3.36
N PRO A 20 -13.08 -32.25 -2.34
CA PRO A 20 -12.71 -32.14 -0.93
C PRO A 20 -11.31 -32.68 -0.61
N ALA A 21 -10.64 -32.09 0.39
CA ALA A 21 -9.26 -32.41 0.74
C ALA A 21 -9.05 -33.88 1.17
N GLY A 22 -10.07 -34.53 1.74
CA GLY A 22 -10.03 -35.96 2.10
C GLY A 22 -10.05 -36.89 0.88
N LEU A 23 -10.85 -36.55 -0.14
CA LEU A 23 -10.91 -37.31 -1.39
C LEU A 23 -9.62 -37.13 -2.22
N ARG A 24 -9.02 -35.93 -2.18
CA ARG A 24 -7.71 -35.65 -2.81
C ARG A 24 -6.57 -36.50 -2.24
N ARG A 25 -6.56 -36.77 -0.93
CA ARG A 25 -5.53 -37.64 -0.31
C ARG A 25 -5.69 -39.10 -0.71
N ARG A 26 -6.93 -39.60 -0.80
CA ARG A 26 -7.22 -40.96 -1.27
C ARG A 26 -6.87 -41.16 -2.75
N ILE A 27 -7.12 -40.16 -3.59
CA ILE A 27 -6.75 -40.17 -5.01
C ILE A 27 -5.22 -40.12 -5.18
N ALA A 28 -4.52 -39.34 -4.36
CA ALA A 28 -3.05 -39.24 -4.43
C ALA A 28 -2.30 -40.55 -4.10
N HIS A 29 -2.90 -41.44 -3.30
CA HIS A 29 -2.33 -42.76 -2.96
C HIS A 29 -2.70 -43.88 -3.94
N ARG A 30 -3.63 -43.66 -4.88
CA ARG A 30 -4.11 -44.69 -5.84
C ARG A 30 -3.69 -44.48 -7.29
N ILE A 31 -2.97 -43.41 -7.63
CA ILE A 31 -2.61 -43.09 -9.03
C ILE A 31 -1.14 -43.44 -9.32
N PRO A 32 -0.86 -44.37 -10.26
CA PRO A 32 0.49 -44.72 -10.69
C PRO A 32 1.29 -43.55 -11.26
N LEU A 33 2.61 -43.60 -11.10
CA LEU A 33 3.58 -42.57 -11.56
C LEU A 33 3.41 -42.17 -13.04
N ARG A 34 3.02 -43.11 -13.91
CA ARG A 34 2.76 -42.85 -15.34
C ARG A 34 1.59 -41.88 -15.58
N LEU A 35 0.53 -41.92 -14.79
CA LEU A 35 -0.62 -41.00 -14.89
C LEU A 35 -0.28 -39.57 -14.42
N ARG A 36 0.66 -39.43 -13.46
CA ARG A 36 1.18 -38.10 -13.05
C ARG A 36 2.04 -37.46 -14.15
N MET A 37 2.79 -38.25 -14.90
CA MET A 37 3.55 -37.75 -16.07
C MET A 37 2.61 -37.32 -17.20
N VAL A 38 1.53 -38.07 -17.45
CA VAL A 38 0.48 -37.68 -18.40
C VAL A 38 -0.21 -36.37 -17.97
N ALA A 39 -0.53 -36.20 -16.68
CA ALA A 39 -1.07 -34.94 -16.16
C ALA A 39 -0.10 -33.75 -16.33
N LYS A 40 1.21 -33.96 -16.11
CA LYS A 40 2.25 -32.95 -16.36
C LYS A 40 2.39 -32.62 -17.86
N ALA A 41 2.24 -33.61 -18.75
CA ALA A 41 2.23 -33.43 -20.20
C ALA A 41 0.97 -32.68 -20.68
N VAL A 42 -0.20 -32.95 -20.10
CA VAL A 42 -1.45 -32.21 -20.34
C VAL A 42 -1.34 -30.77 -19.81
N LEU A 43 -0.70 -30.55 -18.68
CA LEU A 43 -0.37 -29.21 -18.15
C LEU A 43 0.59 -28.43 -19.06
N ARG A 44 1.60 -29.09 -19.64
CA ARG A 44 2.45 -28.52 -20.69
C ARG A 44 1.65 -28.19 -21.96
N ARG A 45 0.73 -29.06 -22.40
CA ARG A 45 -0.17 -28.77 -23.52
C ARG A 45 -1.09 -27.57 -23.23
N LEU A 46 -1.60 -27.43 -22.00
CA LEU A 46 -2.38 -26.25 -21.56
C LEU A 46 -1.53 -24.96 -21.53
N HIS A 47 -0.23 -25.03 -21.22
CA HIS A 47 0.70 -23.92 -21.40
C HIS A 47 0.95 -23.57 -22.87
N VAL A 48 0.97 -24.56 -23.77
CA VAL A 48 1.05 -24.33 -25.22
C VAL A 48 -0.24 -23.68 -25.76
N PHE A 49 -1.42 -24.10 -25.28
CA PHE A 49 -2.69 -23.43 -25.59
C PHE A 49 -2.77 -22.01 -25.00
N SER A 50 -2.20 -21.76 -23.82
CA SER A 50 -2.12 -20.41 -23.25
C SER A 50 -1.15 -19.52 -24.05
N LEU A 51 -0.06 -20.09 -24.59
CA LEU A 51 0.86 -19.40 -25.49
C LEU A 51 0.22 -19.08 -26.83
N ALA A 52 -0.43 -20.06 -27.49
CA ALA A 52 -1.13 -19.87 -28.76
C ALA A 52 -2.28 -18.86 -28.66
N SER A 53 -3.07 -18.92 -27.58
CA SER A 53 -4.12 -17.92 -27.32
C SER A 53 -3.55 -16.53 -27.02
N ARG A 54 -2.38 -16.43 -26.39
CA ARG A 54 -1.66 -15.16 -26.21
C ARG A 54 -1.16 -14.62 -27.54
N LEU A 55 -0.55 -15.45 -28.38
CA LEU A 55 -0.08 -15.05 -29.72
C LEU A 55 -1.22 -14.56 -30.62
N LEU A 56 -2.32 -15.32 -30.71
CA LEU A 56 -3.52 -14.93 -31.45
C LEU A 56 -4.11 -13.59 -30.94
N ARG A 57 -4.11 -13.39 -29.63
CA ARG A 57 -4.57 -12.12 -29.04
C ARG A 57 -3.62 -10.97 -29.32
N GLY A 58 -2.32 -11.20 -29.24
CA GLY A 58 -1.31 -10.23 -29.63
C GLY A 58 -1.48 -9.80 -31.09
N ALA A 59 -1.69 -10.75 -32.00
CA ALA A 59 -1.95 -10.46 -33.41
C ALA A 59 -3.25 -9.66 -33.61
N ARG A 60 -4.35 -10.05 -32.95
CA ARG A 60 -5.62 -9.29 -32.99
C ARG A 60 -5.48 -7.89 -32.41
N ALA A 61 -4.73 -7.74 -31.31
CA ALA A 61 -4.48 -6.45 -30.68
C ALA A 61 -3.67 -5.52 -31.60
N ARG A 62 -2.61 -6.04 -32.23
CA ARG A 62 -1.80 -5.30 -33.22
C ARG A 62 -2.61 -4.86 -34.43
N ARG A 63 -3.51 -5.72 -34.92
CA ARG A 63 -4.42 -5.37 -36.02
C ARG A 63 -5.44 -4.30 -35.62
N ARG A 64 -5.94 -4.34 -34.38
CA ARG A 64 -6.96 -3.42 -33.88
C ARG A 64 -6.39 -2.06 -33.44
N TRP A 65 -5.19 -2.04 -32.89
CA TRP A 65 -4.54 -0.84 -32.34
C TRP A 65 -3.06 -0.75 -32.80
N PRO A 66 -2.78 -0.61 -34.10
CA PRO A 66 -1.41 -0.62 -34.61
C PRO A 66 -0.53 0.47 -33.98
N HIS A 67 -1.12 1.62 -33.62
CA HIS A 67 -0.42 2.72 -32.95
C HIS A 67 0.12 2.37 -31.55
N LEU A 68 -0.42 1.35 -30.87
CA LEU A 68 0.06 0.92 -29.55
C LEU A 68 1.18 -0.13 -29.61
N PHE A 69 1.54 -0.60 -30.80
CA PHE A 69 2.54 -1.65 -31.00
C PHE A 69 3.61 -1.27 -32.03
N ARG A 70 3.86 0.04 -32.22
CA ARG A 70 4.89 0.55 -33.13
C ARG A 70 6.27 0.01 -32.75
N GLU A 71 7.15 -0.16 -33.74
CA GLU A 71 8.52 -0.59 -33.52
C GLU A 71 9.28 0.47 -32.69
N GLY A 72 10.05 0.02 -31.69
CA GLY A 72 10.80 0.89 -30.76
C GLY A 72 10.05 1.25 -29.46
N GLU A 73 8.72 1.34 -29.47
CA GLU A 73 7.92 1.69 -28.28
C GLU A 73 6.99 0.54 -27.87
N ARG A 74 7.32 -0.18 -26.79
CA ARG A 74 6.41 -1.17 -26.19
C ARG A 74 5.31 -0.43 -25.42
N LEU A 75 4.33 0.17 -26.09
CA LEU A 75 3.22 0.91 -25.44
C LEU A 75 2.10 0.00 -24.92
N ALA A 76 2.09 -1.28 -25.29
CA ALA A 76 1.16 -2.28 -24.77
C ALA A 76 1.76 -3.69 -24.64
N ALA A 77 1.34 -4.44 -23.64
CA ALA A 77 1.78 -5.81 -23.35
C ALA A 77 0.61 -6.72 -22.93
N LEU A 78 0.77 -8.04 -23.13
CA LEU A 78 -0.20 -9.03 -22.66
C LEU A 78 0.00 -9.32 -21.17
N ALA A 79 -0.92 -8.87 -20.33
CA ALA A 79 -0.81 -8.93 -18.88
C ALA A 79 -0.89 -10.38 -18.35
N GLY A 80 0.10 -10.77 -17.54
CA GLY A 80 0.46 -12.17 -17.22
C GLY A 80 -0.55 -13.05 -16.48
N HIS A 81 -1.66 -12.50 -15.99
CA HIS A 81 -2.70 -13.29 -15.30
C HIS A 81 -4.13 -13.02 -15.78
N GLY A 82 -4.33 -12.06 -16.69
CA GLY A 82 -5.65 -11.46 -16.91
C GLY A 82 -6.26 -11.66 -18.28
N ASP A 83 -5.56 -12.28 -19.25
CA ASP A 83 -6.06 -12.34 -20.63
C ASP A 83 -6.35 -10.94 -21.25
N ARG A 84 -5.77 -9.89 -20.65
CA ARG A 84 -5.97 -8.47 -20.98
C ARG A 84 -4.69 -7.86 -21.56
N ILE A 85 -4.87 -6.76 -22.25
CA ILE A 85 -3.83 -5.93 -22.85
C ILE A 85 -3.64 -4.77 -21.87
N ALA A 86 -2.44 -4.68 -21.32
CA ALA A 86 -2.02 -3.59 -20.48
C ALA A 86 -1.32 -2.53 -21.33
N LEU A 87 -1.63 -1.26 -21.10
CA LEU A 87 -0.83 -0.16 -21.59
C LEU A 87 0.43 -0.03 -20.73
N VAL A 88 1.58 0.00 -21.37
CA VAL A 88 2.86 0.11 -20.67
C VAL A 88 3.15 1.57 -20.37
N ARG A 89 3.47 1.88 -19.12
CA ARG A 89 3.75 3.23 -18.63
C ARG A 89 4.97 3.21 -17.70
N PRO A 90 6.01 4.03 -17.93
CA PRO A 90 7.17 4.12 -17.05
C PRO A 90 6.82 4.59 -15.62
N THR A 91 5.82 5.45 -15.49
CA THR A 91 5.39 6.06 -14.22
C THR A 91 4.07 5.46 -13.70
N VAL A 92 3.95 4.14 -13.76
CA VAL A 92 2.69 3.46 -13.38
C VAL A 92 2.38 3.68 -11.89
N SER A 93 1.15 4.11 -11.58
CA SER A 93 0.68 4.23 -10.21
C SER A 93 -0.82 3.95 -10.09
N PRO A 94 -1.28 3.43 -8.95
CA PRO A 94 -2.70 3.26 -8.65
C PRO A 94 -3.54 4.55 -8.83
N LEU A 95 -3.05 5.68 -8.31
CA LEU A 95 -3.74 6.97 -8.45
C LEU A 95 -3.74 7.44 -9.91
N GLY A 96 -2.62 7.31 -10.62
CA GLY A 96 -2.53 7.68 -12.03
C GLY A 96 -3.48 6.86 -12.91
N LEU A 97 -3.62 5.55 -12.68
CA LEU A 97 -4.59 4.73 -13.42
C LEU A 97 -6.03 5.13 -13.10
N ARG A 98 -6.34 5.41 -11.83
CA ARG A 98 -7.67 5.89 -11.41
C ARG A 98 -8.03 7.21 -12.11
N GLU A 99 -7.11 8.17 -12.12
CA GLU A 99 -7.30 9.47 -12.76
C GLU A 99 -7.43 9.35 -14.28
N ALA A 100 -6.59 8.55 -14.93
CA ALA A 100 -6.67 8.31 -16.37
C ALA A 100 -7.97 7.61 -16.78
N ASN A 101 -8.49 6.69 -15.98
CA ASN A 101 -9.78 6.05 -16.25
C ASN A 101 -10.96 7.02 -16.04
N LEU A 102 -10.89 7.90 -15.04
CA LEU A 102 -11.88 8.96 -14.86
C LEU A 102 -11.86 9.95 -16.03
N GLU A 103 -10.67 10.41 -16.43
CA GLU A 103 -10.49 11.31 -17.56
C GLU A 103 -11.04 10.70 -18.86
N LEU A 104 -10.68 9.45 -19.16
CA LEU A 104 -11.20 8.70 -20.30
C LEU A 104 -12.74 8.75 -20.35
N VAL A 105 -13.41 8.48 -19.23
CA VAL A 105 -14.87 8.42 -19.20
C VAL A 105 -15.49 9.82 -19.27
N VAL A 106 -14.97 10.79 -18.52
CA VAL A 106 -15.49 12.16 -18.55
C VAL A 106 -15.38 12.74 -19.96
N THR A 107 -14.21 12.66 -20.59
CA THR A 107 -14.02 13.16 -21.96
C THR A 107 -15.00 12.50 -22.93
N ALA A 108 -15.23 11.18 -22.79
CA ALA A 108 -16.19 10.46 -23.63
C ALA A 108 -17.64 10.94 -23.43
N LEU A 109 -18.03 11.28 -22.20
CA LEU A 109 -19.37 11.81 -21.89
C LEU A 109 -19.53 13.25 -22.41
N GLU A 110 -18.51 14.10 -22.22
CA GLU A 110 -18.51 15.49 -22.69
C GLU A 110 -18.58 15.58 -24.22
N GLU A 111 -17.75 14.81 -24.94
CA GLU A 111 -17.79 14.73 -26.40
C GLU A 111 -19.12 14.17 -26.94
N ALA A 112 -19.83 13.37 -26.13
CA ALA A 112 -21.14 12.83 -26.48
C ALA A 112 -22.31 13.76 -26.12
N GLY A 113 -22.03 14.91 -25.49
CA GLY A 113 -23.06 15.82 -24.99
C GLY A 113 -23.98 15.15 -23.96
N VAL A 114 -23.41 14.31 -23.09
CA VAL A 114 -24.13 13.64 -22.00
C VAL A 114 -23.92 14.42 -20.70
N ASP A 115 -25.00 14.80 -20.04
CA ASP A 115 -24.88 15.36 -18.70
C ASP A 115 -24.47 14.28 -17.70
N TYR A 116 -23.60 14.64 -16.76
CA TYR A 116 -23.13 13.74 -15.73
C TYR A 116 -22.78 14.51 -14.47
N PHE A 117 -22.70 13.79 -13.36
CA PHE A 117 -22.12 14.31 -12.13
C PHE A 117 -21.32 13.22 -11.42
N ALA A 118 -20.19 13.60 -10.82
CA ALA A 118 -19.37 12.68 -10.04
C ALA A 118 -20.01 12.39 -8.68
N LEU A 119 -19.92 11.15 -8.23
CA LEU A 119 -20.43 10.64 -6.97
C LEU A 119 -19.29 10.24 -6.03
N ARG A 120 -19.59 10.26 -4.73
CA ARG A 120 -18.83 9.51 -3.72
C ARG A 120 -19.31 8.06 -3.72
N GLY A 121 -18.68 7.23 -4.54
CA GLY A 121 -18.95 5.79 -4.57
C GLY A 121 -18.44 5.07 -3.32
N GLU A 122 -18.78 3.80 -3.17
CA GLU A 122 -18.39 2.95 -2.02
C GLU A 122 -16.88 2.72 -1.86
N SER A 123 -16.08 3.00 -2.90
CA SER A 123 -14.64 2.75 -2.89
C SER A 123 -13.83 3.97 -3.27
N ASP A 124 -12.89 4.33 -2.41
CA ASP A 124 -11.96 5.44 -2.63
C ASP A 124 -10.99 5.18 -3.80
N PHE A 125 -10.75 3.91 -4.14
CA PHE A 125 -9.82 3.52 -5.21
C PHE A 125 -10.42 3.59 -6.62
N ARG A 126 -11.73 3.86 -6.74
CA ARG A 126 -12.45 4.05 -8.01
C ARG A 126 -13.07 5.43 -8.07
N SER A 127 -13.40 5.85 -9.29
CA SER A 127 -14.27 7.00 -9.50
C SER A 127 -15.68 6.50 -9.82
N CYS A 128 -16.69 7.33 -9.56
CA CYS A 128 -18.08 7.00 -9.88
C CYS A 128 -18.74 8.23 -10.51
N LEU A 129 -19.43 8.03 -11.63
CA LEU A 129 -20.19 9.06 -12.33
C LEU A 129 -21.64 8.60 -12.48
N ALA A 130 -22.57 9.49 -12.21
CA ALA A 130 -23.99 9.31 -12.50
C ALA A 130 -24.33 9.92 -13.86
N VAL A 131 -25.17 9.22 -14.62
CA VAL A 131 -25.78 9.67 -15.87
C VAL A 131 -27.26 9.28 -15.87
N ALA A 132 -28.11 10.01 -16.57
CA ALA A 132 -29.51 9.62 -16.72
C ALA A 132 -29.63 8.35 -17.59
N GLU A 133 -30.56 7.46 -17.24
CA GLU A 133 -30.86 6.26 -18.03
C GLU A 133 -31.20 6.61 -19.49
N SER A 134 -31.87 7.74 -19.72
CA SER A 134 -32.22 8.25 -21.06
C SER A 134 -31.01 8.49 -21.97
N ASP A 135 -29.82 8.71 -21.41
CA ASP A 135 -28.58 8.94 -22.16
C ASP A 135 -27.82 7.65 -22.47
N ARG A 136 -28.34 6.48 -22.05
CA ARG A 136 -27.64 5.19 -22.18
C ARG A 136 -27.12 4.90 -23.58
N ASP A 137 -27.92 5.18 -24.60
CA ASP A 137 -27.51 4.95 -25.99
C ASP A 137 -26.36 5.86 -26.43
N ARG A 138 -26.36 7.12 -25.97
CA ARG A 138 -25.25 8.06 -26.21
C ARG A 138 -23.97 7.57 -25.52
N VAL A 139 -24.08 7.16 -24.25
CA VAL A 139 -22.97 6.59 -23.49
C VAL A 139 -22.42 5.32 -24.17
N SER A 140 -23.29 4.40 -24.57
CA SER A 140 -22.90 3.16 -25.26
C SER A 140 -22.12 3.43 -26.55
N ARG A 141 -22.56 4.40 -27.36
CA ARG A 141 -21.83 4.85 -28.56
C ARG A 141 -20.49 5.48 -28.22
N ALA A 142 -20.44 6.34 -27.20
CA ALA A 142 -19.20 6.99 -26.75
C ALA A 142 -18.15 5.97 -26.31
N LEU A 143 -18.53 4.98 -25.50
CA LEU A 143 -17.65 3.89 -25.08
C LEU A 143 -17.18 3.04 -26.26
N GLY A 144 -18.04 2.86 -27.28
CA GLY A 144 -17.67 2.23 -28.54
C GLY A 144 -16.51 2.95 -29.24
N ARG A 145 -16.53 4.29 -29.27
CA ARG A 145 -15.44 5.12 -29.84
C ARG A 145 -14.16 4.98 -29.03
N CYS A 146 -14.22 5.05 -27.70
CA CYS A 146 -13.03 4.87 -26.84
C CYS A 146 -12.37 3.50 -27.10
N ALA A 147 -13.18 2.45 -27.33
CA ALA A 147 -12.69 1.10 -27.61
C ALA A 147 -12.03 0.92 -28.99
N ALA A 148 -12.17 1.90 -29.88
CA ALA A 148 -11.44 1.93 -31.15
C ALA A 148 -10.02 2.47 -30.94
N LEU A 149 -9.81 3.37 -29.97
CA LEU A 149 -8.53 4.03 -29.71
C LEU A 149 -7.65 3.28 -28.71
N SER A 150 -8.25 2.57 -27.75
CA SER A 150 -7.53 1.94 -26.63
C SER A 150 -8.22 0.65 -26.16
N PRO A 151 -7.48 -0.31 -25.55
CA PRO A 151 -8.07 -1.48 -24.88
C PRO A 151 -8.83 -1.11 -23.60
N VAL A 152 -10.08 -0.67 -23.78
CA VAL A 152 -11.01 -0.37 -22.69
C VAL A 152 -11.84 -1.60 -22.35
N TYR A 153 -11.93 -1.91 -21.06
CA TYR A 153 -12.65 -3.06 -20.53
C TYR A 153 -13.91 -2.65 -19.78
N LEU A 154 -14.96 -3.45 -19.94
CA LEU A 154 -16.27 -3.30 -19.30
C LEU A 154 -16.59 -4.49 -18.40
N ARG A 155 -17.27 -4.21 -17.29
CA ARG A 155 -17.96 -5.20 -16.45
C ARG A 155 -19.28 -4.63 -15.95
N ALA A 156 -20.32 -5.45 -15.88
CA ALA A 156 -21.53 -5.08 -15.14
C ALA A 156 -21.30 -5.28 -13.64
N CYS A 157 -21.91 -4.42 -12.82
CA CYS A 157 -21.91 -4.53 -11.37
C CYS A 157 -23.35 -4.64 -10.83
N ARG A 158 -23.50 -5.34 -9.70
CA ARG A 158 -24.71 -5.36 -8.87
C ARG A 158 -24.29 -5.03 -7.44
N GLY A 159 -24.65 -3.85 -6.95
CA GLY A 159 -23.97 -3.26 -5.79
C GLY A 159 -22.47 -3.10 -6.08
N GLU A 160 -21.61 -3.48 -5.14
CA GLU A 160 -20.15 -3.52 -5.33
C GLU A 160 -19.64 -4.78 -6.05
N ASN A 161 -20.50 -5.80 -6.16
CA ASN A 161 -20.11 -7.09 -6.70
C ASN A 161 -20.13 -7.10 -8.22
N VAL A 162 -19.02 -7.54 -8.80
CA VAL A 162 -18.89 -7.56 -10.24
C VAL A 162 -19.52 -8.83 -10.82
N GLN A 163 -20.33 -8.65 -11.85
CA GLN A 163 -21.10 -9.70 -12.50
C GLN A 163 -20.39 -10.22 -13.76
N GLY A 164 -20.31 -11.55 -13.88
CA GLY A 164 -19.78 -12.21 -15.06
C GLY A 164 -18.32 -11.85 -15.43
N ARG A 165 -17.98 -12.14 -16.69
CA ARG A 165 -16.63 -11.96 -17.25
C ARG A 165 -16.45 -10.55 -17.83
N THR A 166 -15.23 -10.04 -17.69
CA THR A 166 -14.77 -8.81 -18.35
C THR A 166 -14.85 -8.94 -19.87
N ALA A 167 -15.30 -7.87 -20.52
CA ALA A 167 -15.36 -7.76 -21.97
C ALA A 167 -14.58 -6.53 -22.45
N LEU A 168 -14.09 -6.55 -23.69
CA LEU A 168 -13.65 -5.33 -24.36
C LEU A 168 -14.88 -4.50 -24.74
N ALA A 169 -14.82 -3.18 -24.54
CA ALA A 169 -15.94 -2.28 -24.81
C ALA A 169 -16.47 -2.44 -26.25
N GLY A 170 -15.60 -2.47 -27.25
CA GLY A 170 -15.98 -2.64 -28.65
C GLY A 170 -16.12 -4.10 -29.10
N SER A 171 -16.57 -4.99 -28.21
CA SER A 171 -16.96 -6.37 -28.54
C SER A 171 -18.48 -6.53 -28.43
N ARG A 172 -19.07 -7.57 -29.04
CA ARG A 172 -20.52 -7.85 -28.91
C ARG A 172 -20.98 -7.90 -27.45
N ARG A 173 -20.20 -8.56 -26.59
CA ARG A 173 -20.47 -8.61 -25.14
C ARG A 173 -20.31 -7.24 -24.48
N GLY A 174 -19.31 -6.45 -24.87
CA GLY A 174 -19.13 -5.09 -24.38
C GLY A 174 -20.34 -4.20 -24.69
N GLY A 175 -20.81 -4.22 -25.94
CA GLY A 175 -22.02 -3.51 -26.35
C GLY A 175 -23.29 -4.00 -25.62
N HIS A 176 -23.41 -5.30 -25.37
CA HIS A 176 -24.49 -5.83 -24.53
C HIS A 176 -24.41 -5.30 -23.09
N LEU A 177 -23.24 -5.29 -22.46
CA LEU A 177 -23.07 -4.76 -21.10
C LEU A 177 -23.42 -3.27 -21.04
N ALA A 178 -22.95 -2.47 -22.00
CA ALA A 178 -23.24 -1.03 -22.05
C ALA A 178 -24.74 -0.72 -22.17
N ARG A 179 -25.51 -1.57 -22.86
CA ARG A 179 -26.95 -1.40 -23.07
C ARG A 179 -27.85 -1.91 -21.94
N HIS A 180 -27.35 -2.73 -21.02
CA HIS A 180 -28.24 -3.39 -20.04
C HIS A 180 -27.74 -3.32 -18.59
N ALA A 181 -26.49 -2.94 -18.35
CA ALA A 181 -25.98 -2.86 -16.99
C ALA A 181 -26.46 -1.57 -16.31
N ALA A 182 -27.11 -1.71 -15.14
CA ALA A 182 -27.47 -0.58 -14.30
C ALA A 182 -26.23 0.17 -13.77
N VAL A 183 -25.16 -0.57 -13.48
CA VAL A 183 -23.84 -0.03 -13.15
C VAL A 183 -22.79 -0.67 -14.04
N LEU A 184 -22.01 0.16 -14.74
CA LEU A 184 -20.99 -0.26 -15.68
C LEU A 184 -19.61 0.17 -15.19
N ARG A 185 -18.76 -0.81 -14.85
CA ARG A 185 -17.36 -0.58 -14.51
C ARG A 185 -16.50 -0.53 -15.75
N ILE A 186 -15.74 0.55 -15.90
CA ILE A 186 -14.98 0.89 -17.11
C ILE A 186 -13.54 1.21 -16.76
N GLY A 187 -12.60 0.61 -17.46
CA GLY A 187 -11.21 1.03 -17.31
C GLY A 187 -10.23 0.31 -18.21
N MET A 188 -9.04 0.87 -18.25
CA MET A 188 -7.85 0.29 -18.87
C MET A 188 -7.08 -0.55 -17.84
N VAL A 189 -6.10 -1.29 -18.34
CA VAL A 189 -5.10 -1.97 -17.52
C VAL A 189 -3.76 -1.32 -17.82
N TRP A 190 -2.97 -1.02 -16.80
CA TRP A 190 -1.60 -0.52 -16.97
C TRP A 190 -0.57 -1.53 -16.50
N SER A 191 0.64 -1.43 -17.05
CA SER A 191 1.80 -2.22 -16.66
C SER A 191 3.03 -1.31 -16.58
N ASP A 192 3.93 -1.57 -15.65
CA ASP A 192 5.28 -1.04 -15.75
C ASP A 192 6.03 -1.66 -16.96
N PRO A 193 7.14 -1.07 -17.43
CA PRO A 193 7.91 -1.61 -18.56
C PRO A 193 8.44 -3.03 -18.36
N GLY A 194 8.75 -3.41 -17.12
CA GLY A 194 9.20 -4.75 -16.74
C GLY A 194 8.07 -5.77 -16.62
N GLY A 195 6.82 -5.34 -16.51
CA GLY A 195 5.65 -6.22 -16.40
C GLY A 195 5.47 -6.88 -15.03
N SER A 196 6.17 -6.41 -14.00
CA SER A 196 6.09 -6.94 -12.63
C SER A 196 4.95 -6.31 -11.81
N LEU A 197 4.54 -5.10 -12.17
CA LEU A 197 3.40 -4.39 -11.63
C LEU A 197 2.35 -4.19 -12.74
N VAL A 198 1.22 -4.87 -12.59
CA VAL A 198 0.06 -4.72 -13.46
C VAL A 198 -1.09 -4.22 -12.61
N LEU A 199 -1.64 -3.07 -12.98
CA LEU A 199 -2.77 -2.41 -12.33
C LEU A 199 -4.02 -2.53 -13.20
N GLY A 200 -5.15 -2.89 -12.59
CA GLY A 200 -6.36 -3.24 -13.31
C GLY A 200 -7.61 -2.45 -12.94
N LEU A 201 -8.74 -3.13 -13.03
CA LEU A 201 -10.08 -2.55 -12.88
C LEU A 201 -10.47 -2.27 -11.42
N GLU A 202 -9.60 -2.57 -10.47
CA GLU A 202 -9.68 -2.07 -9.10
C GLU A 202 -9.52 -0.53 -9.04
N HIS A 203 -8.91 0.08 -10.06
CA HIS A 203 -8.71 1.53 -10.23
C HIS A 203 -9.51 2.11 -11.42
N SER A 204 -10.72 1.61 -11.62
CA SER A 204 -11.63 1.96 -12.73
C SER A 204 -12.54 3.15 -12.41
N CYS A 205 -13.34 3.55 -13.39
CA CYS A 205 -14.49 4.43 -13.23
C CYS A 205 -15.79 3.64 -13.38
N ASP A 206 -16.68 3.74 -12.41
CA ASP A 206 -18.04 3.20 -12.51
C ASP A 206 -18.96 4.29 -13.13
N ILE A 207 -19.81 3.90 -14.07
CA ILE A 207 -20.95 4.70 -14.56
C ILE A 207 -22.22 4.09 -13.99
N GLU A 208 -22.98 4.88 -13.25
CA GLU A 208 -24.30 4.54 -12.75
C GLU A 208 -25.36 5.18 -13.65
N PHE A 209 -26.28 4.36 -14.16
CA PHE A 209 -27.41 4.86 -14.93
C PHE A 209 -28.61 5.04 -14.00
N TRP A 210 -28.93 6.30 -13.71
CA TRP A 210 -29.95 6.71 -12.77
C TRP A 210 -31.33 6.77 -13.46
N GLN A 211 -32.32 6.16 -12.83
CA GLN A 211 -33.63 5.90 -13.42
C GLN A 211 -34.60 7.03 -13.10
N PRO A 212 -35.37 7.55 -14.07
CA PRO A 212 -36.43 8.51 -13.78
C PRO A 212 -37.57 7.84 -12.99
N ARG A 213 -37.90 8.38 -11.82
CA ARG A 213 -39.05 7.97 -10.98
C ARG A 213 -39.61 9.19 -10.27
N ASP A 214 -40.92 9.39 -10.36
CA ASP A 214 -41.64 10.45 -9.64
C ASP A 214 -41.01 11.86 -9.79
N GLY A 215 -40.56 12.19 -11.00
CA GLY A 215 -39.92 13.48 -11.30
C GLY A 215 -38.47 13.61 -10.81
N ARG A 216 -37.87 12.54 -10.27
CA ARG A 216 -36.49 12.48 -9.77
C ARG A 216 -35.67 11.46 -10.54
N LEU A 217 -34.34 11.58 -10.49
CA LEU A 217 -33.42 10.54 -10.93
C LEU A 217 -33.00 9.74 -9.71
N VAL A 218 -33.22 8.43 -9.72
CA VAL A 218 -32.95 7.51 -8.60
C VAL A 218 -31.76 6.62 -8.93
N ALA A 219 -30.85 6.49 -7.97
CA ALA A 219 -29.64 5.71 -8.10
C ALA A 219 -29.93 4.21 -8.28
N PRO A 220 -29.14 3.49 -9.10
CA PRO A 220 -29.29 2.04 -9.28
C PRO A 220 -28.78 1.22 -8.09
N ARG A 221 -28.10 1.85 -7.13
CA ARG A 221 -27.58 1.26 -5.89
C ARG A 221 -27.34 2.35 -4.83
N PRO A 222 -27.26 1.98 -3.54
CA PRO A 222 -26.77 2.90 -2.51
C PRO A 222 -25.37 3.44 -2.83
N ASN A 223 -25.14 4.70 -2.49
CA ASN A 223 -23.83 5.35 -2.45
C ASN A 223 -23.70 6.14 -1.14
N ARG A 224 -22.57 6.82 -0.91
CA ARG A 224 -22.27 7.45 0.38
C ARG A 224 -23.07 8.72 0.68
N VAL A 225 -23.78 9.30 -0.29
CA VAL A 225 -24.30 10.67 -0.16
C VAL A 225 -25.82 10.75 -0.36
N MET A 226 -26.35 10.15 -1.41
CA MET A 226 -27.75 10.35 -1.79
C MET A 226 -28.31 9.16 -2.56
N GLU A 227 -29.63 8.97 -2.52
CA GLU A 227 -30.31 7.92 -3.28
C GLU A 227 -30.98 8.45 -4.56
N ASP A 228 -31.23 9.75 -4.62
CA ASP A 228 -31.89 10.39 -5.74
C ASP A 228 -31.52 11.87 -5.86
N ILE A 229 -31.89 12.49 -6.98
CA ILE A 229 -31.65 13.91 -7.26
C ILE A 229 -32.74 14.49 -8.16
N ALA A 230 -33.00 15.80 -8.07
CA ALA A 230 -33.82 16.49 -9.06
C ALA A 230 -33.07 16.59 -10.41
N PRO A 231 -33.72 16.35 -11.57
CA PRO A 231 -33.06 16.39 -12.88
C PRO A 231 -32.35 17.71 -13.18
N GLY A 232 -32.90 18.84 -12.71
CA GLY A 232 -32.36 20.20 -12.92
C GLY A 232 -31.44 20.71 -11.82
N GLU A 233 -31.04 19.88 -10.86
CA GLU A 233 -30.18 20.33 -9.77
C GLU A 233 -28.81 20.80 -10.30
N ALA A 234 -28.37 21.97 -9.85
CA ALA A 234 -27.19 22.63 -10.38
C ALA A 234 -25.91 21.79 -10.19
N ARG A 235 -25.04 21.80 -11.20
CA ARG A 235 -23.72 21.16 -11.13
C ARG A 235 -22.69 22.15 -10.61
N VAL A 236 -21.91 21.73 -9.63
CA VAL A 236 -20.73 22.45 -9.14
C VAL A 236 -19.46 21.78 -9.63
N THR A 237 -18.35 22.51 -9.65
CA THR A 237 -17.04 21.98 -10.03
C THR A 237 -16.17 21.84 -8.79
N ALA A 238 -15.70 20.63 -8.52
CA ALA A 238 -14.84 20.35 -7.37
C ALA A 238 -13.63 19.48 -7.76
N PRO A 239 -12.47 19.65 -7.11
CA PRO A 239 -11.34 18.73 -7.31
C PRO A 239 -11.73 17.32 -6.85
N ILE A 240 -11.36 16.29 -7.61
CA ILE A 240 -11.74 14.90 -7.30
C ILE A 240 -11.18 14.44 -5.95
N SER A 241 -10.10 15.05 -5.43
CA SER A 241 -9.60 14.78 -4.07
C SER A 241 -10.61 15.08 -2.95
N ARG A 242 -11.68 15.85 -3.21
CA ARG A 242 -12.81 15.98 -2.27
C ARG A 242 -13.75 14.78 -2.26
N LEU A 243 -13.73 13.95 -3.31
CA LEU A 243 -14.67 12.84 -3.48
C LEU A 243 -14.01 11.47 -3.18
N THR A 244 -12.74 11.45 -2.75
CA THR A 244 -12.01 10.22 -2.41
C THR A 244 -10.96 10.47 -1.33
N GLY A 245 -10.83 9.54 -0.37
CA GLY A 245 -9.73 9.53 0.58
C GLY A 245 -8.39 9.07 -0.01
N PHE A 246 -8.36 8.59 -1.26
CA PHE A 246 -7.14 8.06 -1.87
C PHE A 246 -6.25 9.12 -2.51
N ALA A 247 -6.76 10.33 -2.77
CA ALA A 247 -5.98 11.41 -3.36
C ALA A 247 -5.69 12.50 -2.31
N ALA A 248 -4.52 13.15 -2.43
CA ALA A 248 -4.14 14.21 -1.50
C ALA A 248 -5.06 15.44 -1.62
N LEU A 249 -5.63 15.88 -0.51
CA LEU A 249 -6.26 17.21 -0.42
C LEU A 249 -5.21 18.32 -0.36
N HIS A 250 -4.04 18.06 0.24
CA HIS A 250 -3.11 19.11 0.68
C HIS A 250 -1.89 19.32 -0.23
N THR A 251 -1.56 18.38 -1.11
CA THR A 251 -0.25 18.38 -1.78
C THR A 251 -0.24 18.07 -3.26
N ARG A 252 -1.28 17.44 -3.80
CA ARG A 252 -1.38 17.15 -5.24
C ARG A 252 -2.61 17.82 -5.79
N ARG A 253 -2.43 18.62 -6.85
CA ARG A 253 -3.55 19.11 -7.65
C ARG A 253 -4.15 17.90 -8.35
N THR A 254 -5.44 17.69 -8.14
CA THR A 254 -6.22 16.69 -8.86
C THR A 254 -7.15 17.37 -9.85
N ARG A 255 -7.60 16.66 -10.87
CA ARG A 255 -8.52 17.23 -11.86
C ARG A 255 -9.84 17.63 -11.20
N SER A 256 -10.43 18.72 -11.68
CA SER A 256 -11.78 19.11 -11.30
C SER A 256 -12.83 18.33 -12.09
N VAL A 257 -13.93 17.98 -11.43
CA VAL A 257 -15.07 17.29 -12.04
C VAL A 257 -16.36 18.01 -11.72
N ARG A 258 -17.32 17.92 -12.64
CA ARG A 258 -18.71 18.29 -12.38
C ARG A 258 -19.32 17.31 -11.38
N THR A 259 -19.92 17.83 -10.34
CA THR A 259 -20.60 17.09 -9.26
C THR A 259 -21.76 17.93 -8.74
N VAL A 260 -22.34 17.57 -7.61
CA VAL A 260 -23.40 18.30 -6.92
C VAL A 260 -22.92 18.70 -5.53
N GLU A 261 -23.52 19.74 -4.95
CA GLU A 261 -23.03 20.33 -3.69
C GLU A 261 -22.93 19.28 -2.57
N ALA A 262 -23.93 18.41 -2.44
CA ALA A 262 -23.95 17.33 -1.45
C ALA A 262 -22.74 16.37 -1.58
N CYS A 263 -22.26 16.09 -2.80
CA CYS A 263 -21.07 15.26 -3.02
C CYS A 263 -19.76 16.02 -2.78
N ALA A 264 -19.73 17.32 -3.06
CA ALA A 264 -18.56 18.18 -2.85
C ALA A 264 -18.38 18.56 -1.37
N ALA A 265 -19.47 18.54 -0.61
CA ALA A 265 -19.48 18.84 0.81
C ALA A 265 -18.64 17.83 1.62
N PRO A 266 -17.99 18.27 2.70
CA PRO A 266 -17.31 17.36 3.61
C PRO A 266 -18.28 16.41 4.32
N LEU A 267 -17.90 15.13 4.42
CA LEU A 267 -18.64 14.13 5.19
C LEU A 267 -18.01 13.88 6.57
N PRO A 268 -18.78 13.39 7.56
CA PRO A 268 -18.26 13.11 8.90
C PRO A 268 -17.07 12.15 8.92
N GLU A 269 -16.96 11.23 7.98
CA GLU A 269 -15.87 10.25 7.84
C GLU A 269 -14.63 10.76 7.09
N ASP A 270 -14.67 12.00 6.58
CA ASP A 270 -13.55 12.57 5.83
C ASP A 270 -12.40 12.91 6.79
N VAL A 271 -11.24 12.29 6.56
CA VAL A 271 -9.98 12.72 7.19
C VAL A 271 -9.46 13.93 6.42
N ARG A 272 -9.60 15.12 7.04
CA ARG A 272 -9.30 16.41 6.41
C ARG A 272 -8.06 17.10 6.94
N PHE A 273 -7.43 16.56 7.99
CA PHE A 273 -6.16 17.07 8.48
C PHE A 273 -5.00 16.52 7.63
N PRO A 274 -3.88 17.26 7.54
CA PRO A 274 -2.69 16.78 6.85
C PRO A 274 -2.05 15.62 7.61
N VAL A 275 -1.49 14.65 6.87
CA VAL A 275 -0.74 13.54 7.45
C VAL A 275 0.66 13.50 6.86
N ASP A 276 1.66 13.57 7.73
CA ASP A 276 3.06 13.41 7.36
C ASP A 276 3.56 11.98 7.59
N VAL A 277 4.76 11.70 7.12
CA VAL A 277 5.47 10.46 7.36
C VAL A 277 6.84 10.77 7.92
N VAL A 278 7.23 10.07 8.98
CA VAL A 278 8.58 10.10 9.55
C VAL A 278 9.23 8.73 9.33
N TYR A 279 10.37 8.71 8.67
CA TYR A 279 11.25 7.56 8.55
C TYR A 279 12.47 7.74 9.45
N THR A 280 12.89 6.67 10.13
CA THR A 280 14.24 6.59 10.70
C THR A 280 15.09 5.65 9.87
N TRP A 281 16.33 6.04 9.58
CA TRP A 281 17.25 5.23 8.80
C TRP A 281 18.71 5.47 9.20
N VAL A 282 19.52 4.43 9.05
CA VAL A 282 20.96 4.48 9.24
C VAL A 282 21.66 3.60 8.20
N ASP A 283 22.75 4.09 7.62
CA ASP A 283 23.70 3.28 6.87
C ASP A 283 24.78 2.74 7.81
N GLY A 284 24.75 1.42 8.06
CA GLY A 284 25.79 0.76 8.85
C GLY A 284 27.13 0.62 8.15
N ASN A 285 27.19 0.83 6.83
CA ASN A 285 28.44 0.77 6.06
C ASN A 285 29.17 2.11 6.00
N ASP A 286 28.57 3.18 6.52
CA ASP A 286 29.20 4.50 6.62
C ASP A 286 30.43 4.44 7.55
N PRO A 287 31.66 4.65 7.04
CA PRO A 287 32.88 4.59 7.85
C PRO A 287 32.90 5.62 8.99
N ASP A 288 32.29 6.79 8.80
CA ASP A 288 32.29 7.85 9.81
C ASP A 288 31.36 7.47 10.96
N TRP A 289 30.21 6.90 10.63
CA TRP A 289 29.28 6.33 11.60
C TRP A 289 29.93 5.17 12.38
N GLN A 290 30.61 4.25 11.69
CA GLN A 290 31.32 3.13 12.33
C GLN A 290 32.40 3.61 13.30
N ARG A 291 33.18 4.64 12.91
CA ARG A 291 34.19 5.26 13.80
C ARG A 291 33.55 5.89 15.03
N ARG A 292 32.47 6.67 14.86
CA ARG A 292 31.71 7.25 15.98
C ARG A 292 31.19 6.16 16.91
N ARG A 293 30.59 5.09 16.38
CA ARG A 293 30.06 3.97 17.17
C ARG A 293 31.15 3.21 17.92
N GLY A 294 32.25 2.90 17.24
CA GLY A 294 33.38 2.17 17.82
C GLY A 294 34.03 2.87 19.01
N ALA A 295 34.02 4.22 19.03
CA ALA A 295 34.57 5.01 20.13
C ALA A 295 33.84 4.84 21.48
N PHE A 296 32.60 4.35 21.48
CA PHE A 296 31.77 4.20 22.69
C PHE A 296 31.53 2.73 23.12
N GLY A 297 32.18 1.76 22.46
CA GLY A 297 31.98 0.33 22.74
C GLY A 297 30.73 -0.29 22.09
N GLY A 298 30.42 -1.55 22.42
CA GLY A 298 29.28 -2.30 21.87
C GLY A 298 28.10 -2.44 22.85
N GLY A 299 26.88 -2.61 22.31
CA GLY A 299 25.66 -2.79 23.12
C GLY A 299 25.63 -4.10 23.94
N TYR A 300 24.80 -4.14 24.99
CA TYR A 300 24.80 -5.20 26.02
C TYR A 300 24.33 -6.59 25.56
N HIS A 301 23.80 -6.75 24.34
CA HIS A 301 23.21 -8.00 23.84
C HIS A 301 23.69 -8.32 22.43
N ALA A 302 23.92 -9.61 22.13
CA ALA A 302 24.42 -10.07 20.82
C ALA A 302 23.56 -9.60 19.63
N GLU A 303 22.24 -9.56 19.81
CA GLU A 303 21.31 -8.99 18.82
C GLU A 303 21.51 -7.48 18.60
N ALA A 304 21.89 -6.71 19.62
CA ALA A 304 22.21 -5.28 19.48
C ALA A 304 23.61 -5.03 18.90
N ALA A 305 24.51 -6.03 19.03
CA ALA A 305 25.84 -6.02 18.45
C ALA A 305 25.90 -6.58 17.02
N ASN A 306 24.83 -7.22 16.52
CA ASN A 306 24.82 -7.88 15.22
C ASN A 306 24.94 -6.88 14.06
N ALA A 307 26.04 -6.96 13.31
CA ALA A 307 26.33 -6.13 12.15
C ALA A 307 25.26 -6.27 11.04
N ALA A 308 24.59 -7.42 10.93
CA ALA A 308 23.54 -7.67 9.93
C ALA A 308 22.34 -6.72 10.06
N ARG A 309 22.10 -6.16 11.25
CA ARG A 309 21.03 -5.19 11.52
C ARG A 309 21.29 -3.80 10.91
N TYR A 310 22.52 -3.50 10.53
CA TYR A 310 22.88 -2.20 9.96
C TYR A 310 23.25 -2.29 8.47
N ILE A 311 23.13 -3.48 7.87
CA ILE A 311 23.35 -3.64 6.43
C ILE A 311 22.19 -3.00 5.68
N SER A 312 22.45 -1.89 5.01
CA SER A 312 21.50 -1.32 4.06
C SER A 312 21.46 -2.15 2.77
N ARG A 313 20.28 -2.60 2.37
CA ARG A 313 19.98 -3.34 1.13
C ARG A 313 18.95 -2.57 0.28
N ASP A 314 19.05 -1.24 0.29
CA ASP A 314 18.11 -0.32 -0.36
C ASP A 314 16.66 -0.40 0.16
N GLU A 315 16.41 -0.96 1.35
CA GLU A 315 15.06 -1.08 1.91
C GLU A 315 14.35 0.28 1.99
N LEU A 316 15.03 1.32 2.49
CA LEU A 316 14.51 2.69 2.54
C LEU A 316 14.06 3.18 1.15
N ARG A 317 14.90 2.96 0.12
CA ARG A 317 14.60 3.38 -1.26
C ARG A 317 13.29 2.77 -1.74
N TYR A 318 13.13 1.47 -1.54
CA TYR A 318 11.91 0.76 -1.94
C TYR A 318 10.73 1.06 -1.01
N SER A 319 10.95 1.39 0.26
CA SER A 319 9.89 1.82 1.17
C SER A 319 9.34 3.19 0.77
N LEU A 320 10.19 4.13 0.32
CA LEU A 320 9.73 5.39 -0.26
C LEU A 320 8.95 5.19 -1.58
N ARG A 321 9.37 4.25 -2.44
CA ARG A 321 8.56 3.83 -3.59
C ARG A 321 7.22 3.24 -3.18
N ALA A 322 7.21 2.41 -2.13
CA ALA A 322 5.99 1.82 -1.58
C ALA A 322 5.03 2.89 -1.06
N LEU A 323 5.56 3.92 -0.40
CA LEU A 323 4.79 5.06 0.09
C LEU A 323 4.14 5.81 -1.08
N GLU A 324 4.93 6.23 -2.06
CA GLU A 324 4.44 7.00 -3.21
C GLU A 324 3.44 6.21 -4.08
N GLN A 325 3.61 4.89 -4.17
CA GLN A 325 2.68 4.03 -4.90
C GLN A 325 1.35 3.84 -4.17
N ASN A 326 1.36 3.75 -2.84
CA ASN A 326 0.22 3.23 -2.07
C ASN A 326 -0.45 4.22 -1.12
N ALA A 327 0.21 5.34 -0.79
CA ALA A 327 -0.31 6.40 0.06
C ALA A 327 -0.04 7.80 -0.54
N PRO A 328 -0.57 8.09 -1.75
CA PRO A 328 -0.28 9.35 -2.44
C PRO A 328 -0.92 10.58 -1.77
N TRP A 329 -1.69 10.39 -0.71
CA TRP A 329 -2.32 11.40 0.14
C TRP A 329 -1.37 12.02 1.18
N VAL A 330 -0.18 11.45 1.39
CA VAL A 330 0.82 11.96 2.32
C VAL A 330 1.22 13.39 1.94
N ARG A 331 1.30 14.26 2.96
CA ARG A 331 1.70 15.65 2.81
C ARG A 331 3.22 15.74 2.64
N HIS A 332 3.96 15.38 3.68
CA HIS A 332 5.42 15.54 3.75
C HIS A 332 6.10 14.28 4.27
N VAL A 333 7.36 14.07 3.87
CA VAL A 333 8.21 12.99 4.36
C VAL A 333 9.40 13.59 5.10
N TYR A 334 9.61 13.20 6.35
CA TYR A 334 10.80 13.50 7.13
C TYR A 334 11.67 12.24 7.21
N LEU A 335 12.93 12.34 6.82
CA LEU A 335 13.90 11.26 6.92
C LEU A 335 14.91 11.60 8.01
N VAL A 336 14.77 10.98 9.18
CA VAL A 336 15.62 11.16 10.34
C VAL A 336 16.86 10.27 10.22
N THR A 337 18.06 10.86 10.25
CA THR A 337 19.33 10.15 10.07
C THR A 337 20.43 10.64 11.04
N ASP A 338 21.54 9.88 11.12
CA ASP A 338 22.75 10.30 11.84
C ASP A 338 23.76 10.98 10.90
N ARG A 339 23.46 12.18 10.42
CA ARG A 339 24.27 12.97 9.46
C ARG A 339 24.48 12.29 8.11
N GLN A 340 23.59 11.35 7.77
CA GLN A 340 23.70 10.54 6.57
C GLN A 340 22.70 10.97 5.50
N ARG A 341 23.11 10.87 4.25
CA ARG A 341 22.27 11.12 3.07
C ARG A 341 22.51 9.98 2.06
N PRO A 342 21.49 9.15 1.76
CA PRO A 342 21.65 8.12 0.74
C PRO A 342 22.01 8.74 -0.61
N ALA A 343 23.01 8.20 -1.31
CA ALA A 343 23.51 8.78 -2.56
C ALA A 343 22.45 8.88 -3.68
N TRP A 344 21.44 8.00 -3.66
CA TRP A 344 20.34 8.00 -4.61
C TRP A 344 19.23 9.01 -4.26
N LEU A 345 19.22 9.60 -3.06
CA LEU A 345 18.15 10.45 -2.57
C LEU A 345 18.22 11.85 -3.21
N ASN A 346 17.08 12.31 -3.72
CA ASN A 346 16.84 13.70 -4.07
C ASN A 346 16.31 14.44 -2.83
N ASP A 347 17.23 14.93 -2.01
CA ASP A 347 16.96 15.70 -0.79
C ASP A 347 16.55 17.15 -1.05
N GLY A 348 16.58 17.61 -2.30
CA GLY A 348 16.00 18.89 -2.72
C GLY A 348 14.51 18.83 -3.09
N HIS A 349 13.87 17.66 -2.99
CA HIS A 349 12.45 17.53 -3.34
C HIS A 349 11.57 18.23 -2.27
N PRO A 350 10.61 19.10 -2.66
CA PRO A 350 9.87 19.96 -1.70
C PRO A 350 8.96 19.23 -0.72
N ARG A 351 8.66 17.95 -0.95
CA ARG A 351 7.91 17.07 -0.02
C ARG A 351 8.79 16.18 0.85
N LEU A 352 10.10 16.40 0.87
CA LEU A 352 11.05 15.61 1.65
C LEU A 352 12.02 16.52 2.40
N THR A 353 12.23 16.24 3.68
CA THR A 353 13.24 16.89 4.52
C THR A 353 14.09 15.81 5.18
N VAL A 354 15.41 15.91 5.03
CA VAL A 354 16.35 15.10 5.81
C VAL A 354 16.59 15.84 7.12
N VAL A 355 16.35 15.17 8.24
CA VAL A 355 16.48 15.73 9.60
C VAL A 355 17.62 14.99 10.30
N ASP A 356 18.63 15.73 10.75
CA ASP A 356 19.69 15.16 11.58
C ASP A 356 19.22 14.92 13.02
N HIS A 357 19.80 13.94 13.70
CA HIS A 357 19.55 13.73 15.12
C HIS A 357 19.75 15.01 15.96
N SER A 358 20.74 15.86 15.64
CA SER A 358 20.97 17.10 16.39
C SER A 358 19.83 18.11 16.30
N GLU A 359 18.91 17.99 15.33
CA GLU A 359 17.76 18.88 15.19
C GLU A 359 16.61 18.52 16.15
N ILE A 360 16.58 17.28 16.67
CA ILE A 360 15.47 16.78 17.52
C ILE A 360 15.89 16.50 18.97
N PHE A 361 17.19 16.45 19.24
CA PHE A 361 17.74 16.30 20.59
C PHE A 361 18.07 17.67 21.18
N ALA A 362 17.30 18.09 22.19
CA ALA A 362 17.51 19.39 22.85
C ALA A 362 18.82 19.45 23.66
N ASP A 363 19.27 18.32 24.22
CA ASP A 363 20.55 18.21 24.92
C ASP A 363 21.61 17.53 24.02
N PRO A 364 22.60 18.29 23.53
CA PRO A 364 23.67 17.75 22.68
C PRO A 364 24.50 16.64 23.34
N SER A 365 24.55 16.58 24.68
CA SER A 365 25.30 15.55 25.41
C SER A 365 24.72 14.14 25.24
N SER A 366 23.46 14.05 24.82
CA SER A 366 22.78 12.79 24.45
C SER A 366 23.32 12.18 23.14
N LEU A 367 24.05 12.96 22.34
CA LEU A 367 24.59 12.55 21.05
C LEU A 367 26.09 12.23 21.13
N PRO A 368 26.62 11.38 20.21
CA PRO A 368 25.86 10.55 19.26
C PRO A 368 25.11 9.43 19.97
N THR A 369 23.98 9.02 19.40
CA THR A 369 23.23 7.85 19.84
C THR A 369 23.06 6.86 18.69
N PHE A 370 23.13 5.58 19.02
CA PHE A 370 22.93 4.42 18.14
C PHE A 370 21.73 3.59 18.61
N ASN A 371 20.94 4.15 19.53
CA ASN A 371 19.77 3.54 20.12
C ASN A 371 18.51 4.03 19.43
N SER A 372 17.79 3.13 18.75
CA SER A 372 16.52 3.50 18.11
C SER A 372 15.46 3.93 19.12
N HIS A 373 15.43 3.40 20.36
CA HIS A 373 14.47 3.90 21.37
C HIS A 373 14.75 5.37 21.72
N ALA A 374 16.03 5.75 21.78
CA ALA A 374 16.43 7.14 22.04
C ALA A 374 16.02 8.05 20.88
N ILE A 375 16.28 7.66 19.63
CA ILE A 375 15.91 8.45 18.44
C ILE A 375 14.38 8.55 18.34
N GLU A 376 13.68 7.42 18.51
CA GLU A 376 12.23 7.33 18.48
C GLU A 376 11.54 8.18 19.56
N SER A 377 12.19 8.40 20.71
CA SER A 377 11.63 9.23 21.78
C SER A 377 11.58 10.72 21.43
N ARG A 378 12.30 11.15 20.38
CA ARG A 378 12.46 12.55 20.01
C ARG A 378 11.71 12.97 18.73
N LEU A 379 11.06 12.05 18.02
CA LEU A 379 10.48 12.33 16.70
C LEU A 379 9.43 13.46 16.68
N HIS A 380 8.72 13.72 17.77
CA HIS A 380 7.73 14.79 17.86
C HIS A 380 8.33 16.20 17.98
N HIS A 381 9.66 16.31 18.11
CA HIS A 381 10.41 17.57 18.10
C HIS A 381 10.74 18.07 16.69
N ILE A 382 10.49 17.27 15.64
CA ILE A 382 10.69 17.69 14.24
C ILE A 382 9.89 18.97 13.97
N GLU A 383 10.58 20.03 13.55
CA GLU A 383 9.94 21.29 13.17
C GLU A 383 9.04 21.10 11.93
N GLY A 384 7.85 21.70 11.95
CA GLY A 384 6.88 21.59 10.85
C GLY A 384 6.09 20.28 10.78
N LEU A 385 6.41 19.29 11.63
CA LEU A 385 5.68 18.02 11.69
C LEU A 385 4.19 18.24 12.03
N SER A 386 3.31 17.63 11.22
CA SER A 386 1.87 17.64 11.43
C SER A 386 1.48 17.03 12.77
N GLU A 387 0.35 17.47 13.34
CA GLU A 387 -0.25 16.82 14.51
C GLU A 387 -0.52 15.34 14.27
N HIS A 388 -0.85 14.93 13.04
CA HIS A 388 -1.07 13.53 12.66
C HIS A 388 0.02 13.07 11.70
N PHE A 389 0.70 11.97 12.03
CA PHE A 389 1.74 11.43 11.16
C PHE A 389 1.86 9.90 11.29
N LEU A 390 2.43 9.28 10.27
CA LEU A 390 2.84 7.89 10.31
C LEU A 390 4.33 7.79 10.61
N TYR A 391 4.71 6.93 11.54
CA TYR A 391 6.11 6.53 11.72
C TYR A 391 6.37 5.18 11.05
N LEU A 392 7.47 5.12 10.29
CA LEU A 392 7.96 3.91 9.64
C LEU A 392 9.47 3.73 9.89
N ASN A 393 9.89 2.49 10.09
CA ASN A 393 11.28 2.09 9.85
C ASN A 393 11.49 1.80 8.36
N ASP A 394 12.75 1.70 7.95
CA ASP A 394 13.14 1.32 6.59
C ASP A 394 12.72 -0.11 6.21
N ASP A 395 12.54 -1.00 7.20
CA ASP A 395 12.09 -2.38 7.01
C ASP A 395 10.56 -2.54 6.91
N MET A 396 9.79 -1.45 7.03
CA MET A 396 8.33 -1.43 6.92
C MET A 396 7.89 -0.97 5.53
N PHE A 397 6.90 -1.65 4.96
CA PHE A 397 6.41 -1.36 3.61
C PHE A 397 4.88 -1.34 3.55
N LEU A 398 4.33 -0.41 2.77
CA LEU A 398 2.94 -0.46 2.32
C LEU A 398 2.80 -1.42 1.15
N GLY A 399 2.03 -2.49 1.32
CA GLY A 399 1.93 -3.59 0.34
C GLY A 399 0.87 -3.40 -0.74
N ARG A 400 -0.07 -2.49 -0.55
CA ARG A 400 -1.16 -2.16 -1.51
C ARG A 400 -1.72 -0.78 -1.18
N PRO A 401 -2.52 -0.16 -2.08
CA PRO A 401 -3.17 1.11 -1.82
C PRO A 401 -3.93 1.16 -0.49
N VAL A 402 -3.74 2.27 0.24
CA VAL A 402 -4.35 2.58 1.55
C VAL A 402 -4.88 4.01 1.54
N THR A 403 -5.81 4.33 2.44
CA THR A 403 -6.31 5.70 2.66
C THR A 403 -5.96 6.19 4.06
N PRO A 404 -6.08 7.49 4.38
CA PRO A 404 -5.86 7.98 5.75
C PRO A 404 -6.75 7.27 6.78
N GLN A 405 -7.97 6.87 6.39
CA GLN A 405 -8.93 6.16 7.24
C GLN A 405 -8.44 4.77 7.71
N ASP A 406 -7.47 4.18 7.01
CA ASP A 406 -6.81 2.95 7.46
C ASP A 406 -5.99 3.18 8.73
N PHE A 407 -5.61 4.42 9.05
CA PHE A 407 -4.71 4.80 10.14
C PHE A 407 -5.33 5.75 11.16
N PHE A 408 -6.28 6.58 10.73
CA PHE A 408 -6.92 7.59 11.57
C PHE A 408 -8.44 7.55 11.42
N LEU A 409 -9.15 7.94 12.47
CA LEU A 409 -10.54 8.36 12.37
C LEU A 409 -10.59 9.85 12.02
N SER A 410 -11.67 10.29 11.37
CA SER A 410 -11.87 11.70 10.97
C SER A 410 -11.92 12.68 12.14
N ASN A 411 -12.29 12.21 13.33
CA ASN A 411 -12.23 12.98 14.58
C ASN A 411 -10.80 13.08 15.16
N GLY A 412 -9.79 12.57 14.47
CA GLY A 412 -8.38 12.67 14.86
C GLY A 412 -7.85 11.53 15.72
N MET A 413 -8.67 10.52 16.09
CA MET A 413 -8.18 9.36 16.83
C MET A 413 -7.27 8.46 15.97
N THR A 414 -6.26 7.86 16.58
CA THR A 414 -5.34 6.93 15.88
C THR A 414 -5.84 5.49 15.93
N ARG A 415 -5.56 4.70 14.90
CA ARG A 415 -5.81 3.26 14.89
C ARG A 415 -4.59 2.50 15.39
N THR A 416 -4.82 1.56 16.29
CA THR A 416 -3.77 0.71 16.89
C THR A 416 -3.89 -0.72 16.41
N PHE A 417 -2.78 -1.31 15.93
CA PHE A 417 -2.76 -2.67 15.38
C PHE A 417 -2.05 -3.66 16.32
N PHE A 418 -2.82 -4.43 17.09
CA PHE A 418 -2.26 -5.41 18.01
C PHE A 418 -1.71 -6.67 17.31
N SER A 419 -0.64 -7.20 17.88
CA SER A 419 -0.03 -8.46 17.49
C SER A 419 -0.49 -9.59 18.41
N PRO A 420 -0.64 -10.83 17.91
CA PRO A 420 -0.80 -12.00 18.76
C PRO A 420 0.47 -12.31 19.56
N SER A 421 1.62 -11.73 19.20
CA SER A 421 2.85 -11.82 20.00
C SER A 421 2.67 -11.10 21.34
N GLN A 422 3.18 -11.70 22.40
CA GLN A 422 3.03 -11.17 23.76
C GLN A 422 4.30 -10.50 24.27
N VAL A 423 4.14 -9.55 25.18
CA VAL A 423 5.22 -9.05 26.04
C VAL A 423 5.47 -10.10 27.12
N PRO A 424 6.70 -10.60 27.31
CA PRO A 424 6.98 -11.68 28.27
C PRO A 424 6.45 -11.36 29.67
N ARG A 425 5.84 -12.35 30.33
CA ARG A 425 5.15 -12.15 31.63
C ARG A 425 6.07 -11.98 32.83
N TRP A 426 7.29 -12.50 32.73
CA TRP A 426 8.25 -12.50 33.83
C TRP A 426 8.82 -11.09 34.06
N GLY A 427 9.34 -10.86 35.27
CA GLY A 427 9.99 -9.59 35.62
C GLY A 427 11.18 -9.25 34.69
N PRO A 428 11.65 -7.98 34.71
CA PRO A 428 12.82 -7.57 33.94
C PRO A 428 14.02 -8.46 34.23
N SER A 429 14.79 -8.80 33.20
CA SER A 429 15.97 -9.65 33.28
C SER A 429 17.09 -9.11 32.41
N HIS A 430 18.34 -9.27 32.84
CA HIS A 430 19.51 -8.82 32.09
C HIS A 430 19.73 -9.57 30.77
N VAL A 431 19.09 -10.73 30.58
CA VAL A 431 19.09 -11.48 29.32
C VAL A 431 17.89 -11.15 28.42
N ASP A 432 17.06 -10.19 28.81
CA ASP A 432 15.96 -9.75 27.96
C ASP A 432 16.50 -9.14 26.67
N ARG A 433 15.91 -9.55 25.54
CA ARG A 433 16.08 -8.83 24.28
C ARG A 433 15.63 -7.38 24.49
N PRO A 434 16.28 -6.40 23.84
CA PRO A 434 15.92 -4.98 24.03
C PRO A 434 14.43 -4.66 23.87
N VAL A 435 13.75 -5.28 22.90
CA VAL A 435 12.31 -5.10 22.69
C VAL A 435 11.45 -5.69 23.81
N ASP A 436 11.90 -6.76 24.46
CA ASP A 436 11.20 -7.39 25.57
C ASP A 436 11.38 -6.57 26.86
N ALA A 437 12.61 -6.08 27.13
CA ALA A 437 12.90 -5.18 28.25
C ALA A 437 12.06 -3.91 28.17
N ALA A 438 12.07 -3.23 27.01
CA ALA A 438 11.28 -2.03 26.81
C ALA A 438 9.76 -2.27 26.90
N GLY A 439 9.28 -3.43 26.42
CA GLY A 439 7.88 -3.82 26.61
C GLY A 439 7.49 -4.01 28.07
N LYS A 440 8.38 -4.57 28.90
CA LYS A 440 8.16 -4.72 30.34
C LYS A 440 8.19 -3.37 31.06
N ASN A 441 9.10 -2.47 30.68
CA ASN A 441 9.16 -1.12 31.24
C ASN A 441 7.90 -0.32 30.91
N ASN A 442 7.42 -0.38 29.66
CA ASN A 442 6.15 0.24 29.27
C ASN A 442 4.98 -0.32 30.07
N ARG A 443 4.91 -1.65 30.25
CA ARG A 443 3.86 -2.29 31.06
C ARG A 443 3.85 -1.74 32.47
N ARG A 444 5.01 -1.61 33.10
CA ARG A 444 5.13 -1.07 34.46
C ARG A 444 4.57 0.35 34.53
N LEU A 445 5.01 1.24 33.64
CA LEU A 445 4.51 2.63 33.60
C LEU A 445 3.00 2.72 33.43
N LEU A 446 2.44 1.90 32.53
CA LEU A 446 1.00 1.87 32.26
C LEU A 446 0.20 1.26 33.43
N GLN A 447 0.73 0.24 34.09
CA GLN A 447 0.11 -0.35 35.27
C GLN A 447 0.07 0.66 36.42
N GLU A 448 1.18 1.36 36.67
CA GLU A 448 1.28 2.38 37.72
C GLU A 448 0.33 3.56 37.47
N ASN A 449 0.09 3.94 36.21
CA ASN A 449 -0.70 5.14 35.88
C ASN A 449 -2.18 4.87 35.53
N PHE A 450 -2.51 3.68 35.04
CA PHE A 450 -3.87 3.34 34.60
C PHE A 450 -4.44 2.09 35.27
N GLY A 451 -3.68 1.44 36.17
CA GLY A 451 -4.10 0.21 36.85
C GLY A 451 -4.24 -1.00 35.93
N SER A 452 -3.72 -0.93 34.69
CA SER A 452 -3.92 -1.95 33.66
C SER A 452 -2.60 -2.54 33.15
N VAL A 453 -2.56 -3.87 33.02
CA VAL A 453 -1.39 -4.62 32.55
C VAL A 453 -1.52 -4.92 31.07
N ILE A 454 -0.58 -4.44 30.27
CA ILE A 454 -0.54 -4.76 28.83
C ILE A 454 0.09 -6.13 28.58
N VAL A 455 -0.45 -6.89 27.63
CA VAL A 455 0.02 -8.26 27.32
C VAL A 455 0.46 -8.45 25.89
N GLN A 456 -0.06 -7.65 24.96
CA GLN A 456 0.23 -7.78 23.53
C GLN A 456 1.36 -6.84 23.10
N LYS A 457 2.10 -7.26 22.09
CA LYS A 457 2.94 -6.38 21.29
C LYS A 457 2.11 -5.76 20.17
N LEU A 458 2.68 -4.79 19.47
CA LEU A 458 2.07 -4.17 18.30
C LEU A 458 2.60 -4.81 17.03
N ARG A 459 1.82 -4.77 15.94
CA ARG A 459 2.31 -5.17 14.61
C ARG A 459 3.41 -4.20 14.19
N HIS A 460 4.48 -4.71 13.59
CA HIS A 460 5.54 -3.89 13.00
C HIS A 460 5.11 -3.39 11.62
N ALA A 461 4.14 -2.48 11.65
CA ALA A 461 3.51 -1.84 10.51
C ALA A 461 3.52 -0.33 10.77
N PRO A 462 3.23 0.53 9.76
CA PRO A 462 3.24 1.98 9.96
C PRO A 462 2.42 2.37 11.19
N TYR A 463 3.04 3.11 12.11
CA TYR A 463 2.44 3.50 13.37
C TYR A 463 1.74 4.85 13.20
N ALA A 464 0.43 4.89 13.43
CA ALA A 464 -0.34 6.13 13.40
C ALA A 464 -0.17 6.88 14.73
N LEU A 465 0.41 8.08 14.68
CA LEU A 465 0.82 8.83 15.85
C LEU A 465 0.24 10.25 15.83
N ARG A 466 0.14 10.82 17.04
CA ARG A 466 -0.18 12.21 17.30
C ARG A 466 0.98 12.90 17.97
N ARG A 467 1.39 14.05 17.45
CA ARG A 467 2.50 14.84 18.00
C ARG A 467 2.22 15.25 19.45
N SER A 468 1.05 15.79 19.73
CA SER A 468 0.62 16.19 21.08
C SER A 468 0.63 15.05 22.11
N VAL A 469 0.27 13.83 21.70
CA VAL A 469 0.27 12.67 22.62
C VAL A 469 1.69 12.20 22.93
N LEU A 470 2.63 12.29 21.98
CA LEU A 470 4.03 12.02 22.24
C LEU A 470 4.65 13.04 23.19
N GLN A 471 4.31 14.32 23.01
CA GLN A 471 4.71 15.39 23.94
C GLN A 471 4.18 15.13 25.36
N GLU A 472 2.90 14.77 25.49
CA GLU A 472 2.31 14.46 26.80
C GLU A 472 2.98 13.24 27.46
N ILE A 473 3.38 12.23 26.69
CA ILE A 473 4.14 11.08 27.20
C ILE A 473 5.51 11.51 27.73
N GLU A 474 6.22 12.41 27.04
CA GLU A 474 7.49 12.97 27.51
C GLU A 474 7.30 13.75 28.82
N GLU A 475 6.27 14.60 28.90
CA GLU A 475 5.96 15.40 30.09
C GLU A 475 5.50 14.54 31.28
N ARG A 476 4.78 13.44 31.01
CA ARG A 476 4.22 12.56 32.04
C ARG A 476 5.24 11.55 32.58
N PHE A 477 6.19 11.12 31.76
CA PHE A 477 7.24 10.16 32.13
C PHE A 477 8.65 10.74 31.95
N PRO A 478 8.96 11.91 32.54
CA PRO A 478 10.15 12.68 32.20
C PRO A 478 11.44 11.94 32.52
N GLU A 479 11.46 11.15 33.60
CA GLU A 479 12.64 10.37 33.97
C GLU A 479 12.90 9.21 33.00
N ALA A 480 11.89 8.40 32.71
CA ALA A 480 12.02 7.28 31.78
C ALA A 480 12.34 7.75 30.36
N HIS A 481 11.77 8.88 29.94
CA HIS A 481 12.03 9.50 28.64
C HIS A 481 13.47 10.00 28.56
N ARG A 482 13.93 10.79 29.54
CA ARG A 482 15.31 11.29 29.61
C ARG A 482 16.32 10.16 29.66
N GLN A 483 16.09 9.15 30.52
CA GLN A 483 16.98 7.99 30.62
C GLN A 483 17.11 7.25 29.26
N THR A 484 16.00 7.09 28.55
CA THR A 484 16.00 6.47 27.22
C THR A 484 16.72 7.35 26.19
N ALA A 485 16.43 8.66 26.16
CA ALA A 485 17.05 9.60 25.23
C ALA A 485 18.58 9.70 25.40
N HIS A 486 19.08 9.62 26.63
CA HIS A 486 20.53 9.65 26.91
C HIS A 486 21.24 8.30 26.72
N SER A 487 20.50 7.22 26.45
CA SER A 487 21.08 5.90 26.25
C SER A 487 21.65 5.76 24.83
N ARG A 488 22.98 5.82 24.70
CA ARG A 488 23.69 5.71 23.41
C ARG A 488 23.49 4.37 22.70
N PHE A 489 23.32 3.30 23.45
CA PHE A 489 22.95 1.98 22.94
C PHE A 489 21.65 1.54 23.60
N ARG A 490 20.96 0.59 22.97
CA ARG A 490 19.79 -0.07 23.56
C ARG A 490 20.12 -0.43 25.01
N SER A 491 19.23 -0.11 25.94
CA SER A 491 19.41 -0.35 27.38
C SER A 491 18.25 -1.21 27.92
N PRO A 492 18.48 -2.06 28.95
CA PRO A 492 17.40 -2.74 29.66
C PRO A 492 16.38 -1.78 30.30
N THR A 493 16.74 -0.51 30.49
CA THR A 493 15.88 0.53 31.07
C THR A 493 15.11 1.35 30.03
N ASP A 494 15.35 1.13 28.74
CA ASP A 494 14.68 1.86 27.67
C ASP A 494 13.14 1.69 27.74
N ILE A 495 12.42 2.69 27.25
CA ILE A 495 11.02 2.57 26.87
C ILE A 495 10.86 2.61 25.35
N SER A 496 9.90 1.86 24.83
CA SER A 496 9.59 1.83 23.39
C SER A 496 8.38 2.70 23.12
N ILE A 497 8.59 3.94 22.66
CA ILE A 497 7.51 4.94 22.63
C ILE A 497 6.59 4.79 21.41
N PRO A 498 7.01 5.12 20.17
CA PRO A 498 6.16 4.96 18.97
C PRO A 498 5.67 3.54 18.75
N SER A 499 6.54 2.55 18.99
CA SER A 499 6.25 1.14 18.68
C SER A 499 5.42 0.42 19.75
N SER A 500 5.15 1.04 20.91
CA SER A 500 4.38 0.41 22.00
C SER A 500 3.70 1.38 22.96
N LEU A 501 4.43 2.18 23.76
CA LEU A 501 3.88 2.98 24.86
C LEU A 501 2.78 3.93 24.37
N TYR A 502 3.03 4.61 23.24
CA TYR A 502 2.08 5.53 22.62
C TYR A 502 0.70 4.89 22.43
N HIS A 503 0.66 3.69 21.86
CA HIS A 503 -0.59 3.07 21.44
C HIS A 503 -1.50 2.71 22.61
N TYR A 504 -0.91 2.26 23.72
CA TYR A 504 -1.64 1.97 24.93
C TYR A 504 -2.00 3.24 25.70
N TYR A 505 -1.08 4.20 25.80
CA TYR A 505 -1.34 5.49 26.43
C TYR A 505 -2.49 6.23 25.74
N ALA A 506 -2.45 6.31 24.41
CA ALA A 506 -3.51 6.90 23.59
C ALA A 506 -4.83 6.13 23.74
N TYR A 507 -4.80 4.79 23.88
CA TYR A 507 -6.00 4.00 24.13
C TYR A 507 -6.63 4.32 25.51
N PHE A 508 -5.84 4.28 26.59
CA PHE A 508 -6.34 4.55 27.95
C PHE A 508 -6.83 5.98 28.15
N THR A 509 -6.37 6.91 27.32
CA THR A 509 -6.78 8.31 27.34
C THR A 509 -7.82 8.66 26.27
N GLY A 510 -8.45 7.66 25.64
CA GLY A 510 -9.57 7.87 24.71
C GLY A 510 -9.20 8.51 23.37
N ARG A 511 -7.95 8.34 22.92
CA ARG A 511 -7.37 8.94 21.69
C ARG A 511 -6.93 7.92 20.65
N ALA A 512 -7.04 6.63 20.94
CA ALA A 512 -6.80 5.55 19.98
C ALA A 512 -7.90 4.49 20.02
N VAL A 513 -8.14 3.84 18.88
CA VAL A 513 -9.05 2.70 18.76
C VAL A 513 -8.29 1.44 18.33
N PRO A 514 -8.54 0.28 18.98
CA PRO A 514 -8.07 -1.01 18.47
C PRO A 514 -8.60 -1.24 17.05
N SER A 515 -7.74 -1.72 16.16
CA SER A 515 -8.06 -1.89 14.74
C SER A 515 -7.26 -3.04 14.14
N ASN A 516 -7.63 -3.42 12.92
CA ASN A 516 -6.98 -4.50 12.19
C ASN A 516 -6.33 -3.95 10.91
N ILE A 517 -5.17 -4.51 10.58
CA ILE A 517 -4.48 -4.27 9.32
C ILE A 517 -4.10 -5.62 8.69
N ARG A 518 -4.28 -5.76 7.38
CA ARG A 518 -3.84 -6.97 6.66
C ARG A 518 -2.32 -7.00 6.57
N PHE A 519 -1.69 -7.65 7.53
CA PHE A 519 -0.25 -7.63 7.75
C PHE A 519 0.46 -8.94 7.34
N ALA A 520 1.75 -8.84 7.02
CA ALA A 520 2.66 -9.98 6.93
C ALA A 520 4.03 -9.66 7.56
N TYR A 521 4.53 -10.53 8.43
CA TYR A 521 5.89 -10.46 8.99
C TYR A 521 6.80 -11.44 8.26
N LEU A 522 7.89 -10.97 7.65
CA LEU A 522 8.87 -11.79 6.95
C LEU A 522 10.20 -11.76 7.70
N ASP A 523 10.82 -12.92 7.84
CA ASP A 523 12.10 -13.09 8.54
C ASP A 523 13.06 -13.78 7.57
N LEU A 524 14.12 -13.08 7.18
CA LEU A 524 15.05 -13.50 6.13
C LEU A 524 15.82 -14.78 6.50
N ALA A 525 16.00 -15.03 7.80
CA ALA A 525 16.64 -16.23 8.31
C ALA A 525 15.78 -17.50 8.17
N ARG A 526 14.47 -17.37 7.84
CA ARG A 526 13.57 -18.53 7.72
C ARG A 526 13.72 -19.21 6.36
N PRO A 527 13.89 -20.56 6.31
CA PRO A 527 14.04 -21.29 5.04
C PRO A 527 12.88 -21.06 4.04
N GLU A 528 11.66 -20.87 4.53
CA GLU A 528 10.48 -20.66 3.68
C GLU A 528 10.31 -19.24 3.13
N VAL A 529 11.21 -18.29 3.46
CA VAL A 529 11.03 -16.86 3.13
C VAL A 529 10.87 -16.62 1.63
N GLN A 530 11.62 -17.31 0.77
CA GLN A 530 11.51 -17.17 -0.69
C GLN A 530 10.09 -17.50 -1.19
N ARG A 531 9.49 -18.57 -0.66
CA ARG A 531 8.12 -18.96 -0.98
C ARG A 531 7.12 -17.92 -0.49
N ARG A 532 7.34 -17.36 0.71
CA ARG A 532 6.46 -16.33 1.28
C ARG A 532 6.52 -15.02 0.50
N LEU A 533 7.72 -14.59 0.08
CA LEU A 533 7.93 -13.45 -0.82
C LEU A 533 7.23 -13.67 -2.16
N GLY A 534 7.35 -14.87 -2.76
CA GLY A 534 6.65 -15.20 -4.00
C GLY A 534 5.11 -15.15 -3.87
N ILE A 535 4.55 -15.64 -2.75
CA ILE A 535 3.12 -15.53 -2.46
C ILE A 535 2.70 -14.07 -2.30
N LEU A 536 3.49 -13.28 -1.56
CA LEU A 536 3.22 -11.86 -1.34
C LEU A 536 3.23 -11.09 -2.67
N LEU A 537 4.24 -11.30 -3.52
CA LEU A 537 4.34 -10.70 -4.84
C LEU A 537 3.18 -11.08 -5.77
N ALA A 538 2.76 -12.35 -5.75
CA ALA A 538 1.66 -12.82 -6.59
C ALA A 538 0.29 -12.31 -6.15
N ARG A 539 0.07 -12.13 -4.84
CA ARG A 539 -1.23 -11.76 -4.29
C ARG A 539 -1.41 -10.26 -4.09
N ARG A 540 -0.34 -9.57 -3.69
CA ARG A 540 -0.35 -8.15 -3.29
C ARG A 540 -1.54 -7.78 -2.39
N ASP A 541 -1.90 -8.69 -1.49
CA ASP A 541 -3.15 -8.65 -0.71
C ASP A 541 -2.98 -8.07 0.70
N ARG A 542 -1.78 -7.60 1.03
CA ARG A 542 -1.40 -7.04 2.34
C ARG A 542 -1.35 -5.53 2.30
N GLN A 543 -1.93 -4.88 3.30
CA GLN A 543 -1.81 -3.42 3.50
C GLN A 543 -0.39 -3.04 3.92
N ALA A 544 0.19 -3.82 4.81
CA ALA A 544 1.56 -3.62 5.25
C ALA A 544 2.29 -4.95 5.40
N PHE A 545 3.61 -4.91 5.28
CA PHE A 545 4.48 -5.98 5.69
C PHE A 545 5.80 -5.41 6.19
N CYS A 546 6.52 -6.19 7.00
CA CYS A 546 7.91 -5.87 7.34
C CYS A 546 8.83 -7.05 7.01
N ILE A 547 10.10 -6.73 6.80
CA ILE A 547 11.15 -7.70 6.46
C ILE A 547 12.28 -7.54 7.48
N ASN A 548 12.38 -8.47 8.41
CA ASN A 548 13.40 -8.45 9.45
C ASN A 548 14.52 -9.47 9.14
N ASP A 549 15.70 -9.21 9.68
CA ASP A 549 16.89 -10.07 9.63
C ASP A 549 17.33 -10.40 11.06
N THR A 550 16.81 -11.52 11.60
CA THR A 550 16.99 -11.82 13.03
C THR A 550 18.36 -12.41 13.35
N LEU A 551 18.89 -13.32 12.52
CA LEU A 551 20.17 -14.01 12.70
C LEU A 551 20.65 -14.59 11.35
N SER A 552 21.31 -13.80 10.52
CA SER A 552 21.97 -14.31 9.32
C SER A 552 23.44 -14.62 9.61
N ASP A 553 23.86 -15.85 9.30
CA ASP A 553 25.27 -16.22 9.22
C ASP A 553 25.89 -15.57 7.97
N GLY A 554 27.13 -15.10 8.08
CA GLY A 554 27.78 -14.31 7.03
C GLY A 554 27.84 -14.97 5.64
N GLN A 555 27.66 -16.29 5.56
CA GLN A 555 27.68 -17.06 4.30
C GLN A 555 26.41 -16.88 3.45
N ASP A 556 25.28 -16.44 4.03
CA ASP A 556 23.98 -16.38 3.33
C ASP A 556 23.53 -14.94 2.97
N VAL A 557 24.25 -13.91 3.45
CA VAL A 557 23.89 -12.49 3.31
C VAL A 557 23.78 -12.04 1.85
N ALA A 558 24.73 -12.43 0.99
CA ALA A 558 24.70 -12.05 -0.43
C ALA A 558 23.49 -12.64 -1.17
N ARG A 559 23.16 -13.91 -0.87
CA ARG A 559 22.01 -14.62 -1.46
C ARG A 559 20.70 -13.97 -1.01
N GLN A 560 20.57 -13.65 0.29
CA GLN A 560 19.40 -12.98 0.85
C GLN A 560 19.24 -11.57 0.25
N THR A 561 20.32 -10.81 0.14
CA THR A 561 20.33 -9.46 -0.46
C THR A 561 19.86 -9.50 -1.91
N ALA A 562 20.39 -10.42 -2.72
CA ALA A 562 19.96 -10.58 -4.11
C ALA A 562 18.49 -11.03 -4.23
N MET A 563 18.01 -11.89 -3.32
CA MET A 563 16.62 -12.32 -3.27
C MET A 563 15.68 -11.17 -2.90
N LEU A 564 16.04 -10.39 -1.88
CA LEU A 564 15.29 -9.22 -1.43
C LEU A 564 15.24 -8.15 -2.52
N GLY A 565 16.38 -7.83 -3.13
CA GLY A 565 16.46 -6.88 -4.24
C GLY A 565 15.57 -7.27 -5.43
N ARG A 566 15.55 -8.56 -5.82
CA ARG A 566 14.62 -9.05 -6.86
C ARG A 566 13.16 -8.89 -6.47
N PHE A 567 12.82 -9.19 -5.21
CA PHE A 567 11.46 -9.03 -4.72
C PHE A 567 11.05 -7.56 -4.71
N LEU A 568 11.83 -6.68 -4.09
CA LEU A 568 11.52 -5.25 -3.96
C LEU A 568 11.46 -4.56 -5.32
N LYS A 569 12.38 -4.86 -6.24
CA LYS A 569 12.34 -4.36 -7.63
C LYS A 569 11.08 -4.81 -8.36
N ALA A 570 10.63 -6.04 -8.16
CA ALA A 570 9.39 -6.53 -8.77
C ALA A 570 8.15 -5.92 -8.08
N TYR A 571 8.20 -5.73 -6.76
CA TYR A 571 7.07 -5.25 -5.97
C TYR A 571 6.84 -3.74 -6.15
N TYR A 572 7.91 -2.96 -6.23
CA TYR A 572 7.92 -1.50 -6.39
C TYR A 572 8.85 -1.09 -7.55
N PRO A 573 8.47 -1.41 -8.80
CA PRO A 573 9.35 -1.20 -9.96
C PRO A 573 9.51 0.27 -10.34
N VAL A 574 8.56 1.13 -9.96
CA VAL A 574 8.54 2.55 -10.35
C VAL A 574 9.32 3.39 -9.34
N PRO A 575 10.32 4.18 -9.79
CA PRO A 575 11.02 5.12 -8.93
C PRO A 575 10.09 6.15 -8.29
N SER A 576 10.39 6.52 -7.04
CA SER A 576 9.71 7.61 -6.35
C SER A 576 10.23 8.97 -6.83
N PRO A 577 9.48 10.08 -6.65
CA PRO A 577 9.97 11.43 -6.91
C PRO A 577 11.17 11.84 -6.04
N PHE A 578 11.44 11.07 -4.98
CA PHE A 578 12.55 11.29 -4.04
C PHE A 578 13.86 10.65 -4.51
N GLU A 579 13.89 10.03 -5.69
CA GLU A 579 15.11 9.49 -6.26
C GLU A 579 15.71 10.48 -7.27
N ARG A 580 17.04 10.65 -7.23
CA ARG A 580 17.78 11.39 -8.26
C ARG A 580 17.56 10.74 -9.62
N LYS A 581 17.49 11.53 -10.67
CA LYS A 581 17.40 10.98 -12.03
C LYS A 581 18.72 10.30 -12.37
N GLU A 582 18.69 9.20 -13.13
CA GLU A 582 19.92 8.44 -13.46
C GLU A 582 20.99 9.29 -14.20
N ALA A 583 20.64 10.46 -14.74
CA ALA A 583 21.59 11.42 -15.32
C ALA A 583 22.27 12.37 -14.31
N GLU A 584 21.82 12.40 -13.05
CA GLU A 584 22.30 13.28 -11.98
C GLU A 584 23.25 12.57 -11.00
N VAL A 585 23.48 11.26 -11.18
CA VAL A 585 24.53 10.52 -10.47
C VAL A 585 25.82 10.67 -11.28
N ARG A 586 26.56 11.75 -11.02
CA ARG A 586 27.93 11.94 -11.51
C ARG A 586 28.93 11.75 -10.39
#